data_AF-A0A0K0LCD8-F1
#
_entry.id   AF-A0A0K0LCD8-F1
#
_cell.length_a   1.000
_cell.length_b   1.000
_cell.length_c   1.000
_cell.angle_alpha   90.00
_cell.angle_beta   90.00
_cell.angle_gamma   90.00
#
_symmetry.space_group_name_H-M   'P 1'
#
loop_
_entity.id
_entity.type
_entity.pdbx_description
1 polymer ?
#
loop_
_entity_poly.entity_id
_entity_poly.type
_entity_poly.pdbx_seq_one_letter_code
_entity_poly.pdbx_strand_id
1 'polypeptide(L)'
;YTNKCATPLYRQLISFVTSESEENMNNFCTPGHEIRQILLKHSKCLAEVWDEQEVCTNDAQAAVEKLSSVALKDQINLACCTYRRFRTCGTVLIEKKCGAEAKDFVFKFISFFVSNLPDVACNNFSAEDATCKALLPPVGTPPKGDNNSPLSQVFNIFSRH
;
A
#
# COMPACT_ATOMS: atom_id res chain seq x y z
N TYR A 1 -3.27 -4.71 22.96
CA TYR A 1 -2.85 -6.11 22.72
C TYR A 1 -1.32 -6.24 22.80
N THR A 2 -0.56 -5.47 22.02
CA THR A 2 0.93 -5.51 21.95
C THR A 2 1.63 -5.50 23.32
N ASN A 3 1.26 -4.58 24.23
CA ASN A 3 1.87 -4.49 25.56
C ASN A 3 1.58 -5.68 26.50
N LYS A 4 0.56 -6.49 26.19
CA LYS A 4 0.12 -7.62 27.01
C LYS A 4 0.51 -8.98 26.42
N CYS A 5 0.61 -9.09 25.10
CA CYS A 5 0.74 -10.39 24.41
C CYS A 5 2.05 -10.56 23.61
N ALA A 6 2.76 -9.48 23.26
CA ALA A 6 4.01 -9.58 22.52
C ALA A 6 5.21 -9.82 23.45
N THR A 7 6.17 -10.65 23.01
CA THR A 7 7.46 -10.83 23.69
C THR A 7 8.32 -9.57 23.59
N PRO A 8 9.35 -9.39 24.44
CA PRO A 8 10.23 -8.23 24.36
C PRO A 8 10.84 -8.00 22.97
N LEU A 9 11.28 -9.08 22.32
CA LEU A 9 11.84 -9.01 20.95
C LEU A 9 10.78 -8.56 19.93
N TYR A 10 9.56 -9.10 20.00
CA TYR A 10 8.47 -8.67 19.12
C TYR A 10 8.09 -7.21 19.34
N ARG A 11 8.14 -6.70 20.59
CA ARG A 11 7.90 -5.29 20.87
C ARG A 11 8.98 -4.39 20.27
N GLN A 12 10.25 -4.80 20.36
CA GLN A 12 11.35 -4.08 19.71
C GLN A 12 11.19 -4.07 18.19
N LEU A 13 10.82 -5.21 17.58
CA LEU A 13 10.57 -5.28 16.15
C LEU A 13 9.41 -4.38 15.73
N ILE A 14 8.29 -4.41 16.46
CA ILE A 14 7.14 -3.53 16.18
C ILE A 14 7.57 -2.06 16.29
N SER A 15 8.23 -1.68 17.38
CA SER A 15 8.71 -0.31 17.59
C SER A 15 9.69 0.14 16.49
N PHE A 16 10.56 -0.75 16.02
CA PHE A 16 11.46 -0.46 14.92
C PHE A 16 10.70 -0.21 13.62
N VAL A 17 9.67 -1.03 13.32
CA VAL A 17 8.88 -0.90 12.11
C VAL A 17 7.96 0.33 12.14
N THR A 18 7.49 0.77 13.31
CA THR A 18 6.55 1.90 13.46
C THR A 18 7.18 3.25 13.78
N SER A 19 8.48 3.33 14.09
CA SER A 19 9.11 4.58 14.52
C SER A 19 9.02 5.71 13.48
N GLU A 20 9.30 5.40 12.21
CA GLU A 20 9.19 6.34 11.09
C GLU A 20 7.73 6.81 10.91
N SER A 21 6.77 5.90 11.09
CA SER A 21 5.34 6.22 11.04
C SER A 21 4.93 7.21 12.14
N GLU A 22 5.41 7.01 13.37
CA GLU A 22 5.13 7.89 14.51
C GLU A 22 5.72 9.29 14.31
N GLU A 23 6.96 9.40 13.83
CA GLU A 23 7.59 10.69 13.53
C GLU A 23 6.81 11.47 12.46
N ASN A 24 6.48 10.80 11.36
CA ASN A 24 5.78 11.44 10.25
C ASN A 24 4.36 11.87 10.63
N MET A 25 3.67 11.08 11.47
CA MET A 25 2.37 11.45 12.02
C MET A 25 2.47 12.73 12.86
N ASN A 26 3.49 12.85 13.72
CA ASN A 26 3.71 14.05 14.53
C ASN A 26 3.96 15.28 13.65
N ASN A 27 4.77 15.13 12.60
CA ASN A 27 5.03 16.19 11.63
C ASN A 27 3.74 16.61 10.91
N PHE A 28 2.92 15.66 10.46
CA PHE A 28 1.63 15.94 9.82
C PHE A 28 0.66 16.69 10.74
N CYS A 29 0.58 16.30 12.01
CA CYS A 29 -0.28 16.91 13.02
C CYS A 29 0.21 18.30 13.46
N THR A 30 1.46 18.65 13.21
CA THR A 30 2.04 19.95 13.58
C THR A 30 1.52 21.05 12.64
N PRO A 31 0.83 22.09 13.16
CA PRO A 31 0.36 23.20 12.33
C PRO A 31 1.51 23.89 11.60
N GLY A 32 1.32 24.17 10.31
CA GLY A 32 2.32 24.84 9.47
C GLY A 32 3.44 23.96 8.95
N HIS A 33 3.49 22.68 9.31
CA HIS A 33 4.49 21.75 8.78
C HIS A 33 4.31 21.53 7.26
N GLU A 34 5.43 21.40 6.54
CA GLU A 34 5.49 21.29 5.08
C GLU A 34 4.58 20.17 4.53
N ILE A 35 4.64 18.99 5.12
CA ILE A 35 3.80 17.83 4.74
C ILE A 35 2.31 18.21 4.71
N ARG A 36 1.82 18.93 5.72
CA ARG A 36 0.42 19.34 5.79
C ARG A 36 0.10 20.37 4.70
N GLN A 37 1.02 21.28 4.40
CA GLN A 37 0.85 22.26 3.33
C GLN A 37 0.78 21.60 1.96
N ILE A 38 1.62 20.59 1.69
CA ILE A 38 1.61 19.84 0.42
C ILE A 38 0.30 19.04 0.28
N LEU A 39 -0.19 18.40 1.35
CA LEU A 39 -1.51 17.76 1.31
C LEU A 39 -2.60 18.77 0.95
N LEU A 40 -2.65 19.91 1.65
CA LEU A 40 -3.68 20.92 1.41
C LEU A 40 -3.63 21.46 -0.02
N LYS A 41 -2.42 21.71 -0.55
CA LYS A 41 -2.18 22.15 -1.93
C LYS A 41 -2.77 21.17 -2.96
N HIS A 42 -2.63 19.87 -2.73
CA HIS A 42 -3.03 18.83 -3.69
C HIS A 42 -4.36 18.14 -3.37
N SER A 43 -4.96 18.42 -2.22
CA SER A 43 -6.11 17.71 -1.65
C SER A 43 -7.28 17.55 -2.61
N LYS A 44 -7.65 18.62 -3.34
CA LYS A 44 -8.74 18.58 -4.31
C LYS A 44 -8.44 17.60 -5.46
N CYS A 45 -7.25 17.67 -6.05
CA CYS A 45 -6.87 16.78 -7.14
C CYS A 45 -6.74 15.32 -6.66
N LEU A 46 -6.15 15.12 -5.49
CA LEU A 46 -6.02 13.78 -4.90
C LEU A 46 -7.38 13.14 -4.59
N ALA A 47 -8.37 13.94 -4.17
CA ALA A 47 -9.74 13.47 -3.99
C ALA A 47 -10.38 13.06 -5.33
N GLU A 48 -10.16 13.79 -6.42
CA GLU A 48 -10.65 13.42 -7.76
C GLU A 48 -9.96 12.14 -8.29
N VAL A 49 -8.68 11.95 -7.98
CA VAL A 49 -7.92 10.74 -8.37
C VAL A 49 -8.32 9.51 -7.55
N TRP A 50 -8.86 9.69 -6.35
CA TRP A 50 -9.22 8.59 -5.45
C TRP A 50 -10.19 7.60 -6.10
N ASP A 51 -11.26 8.09 -6.73
CA ASP A 51 -12.24 7.25 -7.40
C ASP A 51 -11.64 6.49 -8.59
N GLU A 52 -10.69 7.11 -9.30
CA GLU A 52 -10.01 6.46 -10.43
C GLU A 52 -8.96 5.44 -10.00
N GLN A 53 -8.51 5.48 -8.74
CA GLN A 53 -7.65 4.44 -8.18
C GLN A 53 -8.39 3.15 -7.88
N GLU A 54 -9.74 3.12 -7.96
CA GLU A 54 -10.52 1.91 -7.73
C GLU A 54 -10.03 0.75 -8.60
N VAL A 55 -9.66 1.02 -9.86
CA VAL A 55 -9.08 0.01 -10.76
C VAL A 55 -7.79 -0.59 -10.19
N CYS A 56 -6.90 0.24 -9.62
CA CYS A 56 -5.67 -0.23 -8.99
C CYS A 56 -5.96 -1.07 -7.74
N THR A 57 -6.93 -0.64 -6.92
CA THR A 57 -7.34 -1.31 -5.68
C THR A 57 -8.02 -2.65 -5.97
N ASN A 58 -8.89 -2.71 -6.98
CA ASN A 58 -9.55 -3.94 -7.42
C ASN A 58 -8.53 -4.95 -7.94
N ASP A 59 -7.55 -4.50 -8.73
CA ASP A 59 -6.45 -5.33 -9.19
C ASP A 59 -5.58 -5.85 -8.03
N ALA A 60 -5.33 -5.04 -7.02
CA ALA A 60 -4.61 -5.46 -5.82
C ALA A 60 -5.42 -6.50 -5.03
N GLN A 61 -6.71 -6.27 -4.85
CA GLN A 61 -7.60 -7.18 -4.14
C GLN A 61 -7.70 -8.54 -4.82
N ALA A 62 -7.87 -8.58 -6.15
CA ALA A 62 -7.89 -9.83 -6.91
C ALA A 62 -6.60 -10.65 -6.71
N ALA A 63 -5.45 -9.98 -6.57
CA ALA A 63 -4.18 -10.65 -6.32
C ALA A 63 -4.02 -11.08 -4.85
N VAL A 64 -4.50 -10.28 -3.89
CA VAL A 64 -4.54 -10.63 -2.45
C VAL A 64 -5.40 -11.86 -2.20
N GLU A 65 -6.57 -11.95 -2.84
CA GLU A 65 -7.44 -13.13 -2.74
C GLU A 65 -6.79 -14.41 -3.27
N LYS A 66 -5.80 -14.29 -4.17
CA LYS A 66 -5.03 -15.42 -4.69
C LYS A 66 -3.97 -15.92 -3.70
N LEU A 67 -3.55 -15.11 -2.70
CA LEU A 67 -2.51 -15.49 -1.73
C LEU A 67 -2.81 -16.78 -0.98
N SER A 68 -4.08 -17.03 -0.65
CA SER A 68 -4.52 -18.25 0.04
C SER A 68 -4.44 -19.51 -0.82
N SER A 69 -4.37 -19.36 -2.15
CA SER A 69 -4.41 -20.45 -3.13
C SER A 69 -3.06 -20.79 -3.76
N VAL A 70 -2.04 -19.94 -3.60
CA VAL A 70 -0.68 -20.21 -4.09
C VAL A 70 0.14 -21.00 -3.07
N ALA A 71 1.18 -21.68 -3.55
CA ALA A 71 2.13 -22.36 -2.68
C ALA A 71 2.78 -21.35 -1.72
N LEU A 72 3.06 -21.78 -0.48
CA LEU A 72 3.65 -20.92 0.57
C LEU A 72 4.92 -20.20 0.11
N LYS A 73 5.77 -20.89 -0.66
CA LYS A 73 7.01 -20.33 -1.25
C LYS A 73 6.76 -19.14 -2.19
N ASP A 74 5.58 -19.08 -2.80
CA ASP A 74 5.19 -18.07 -3.79
C ASP A 74 4.35 -16.96 -3.17
N GLN A 75 3.92 -17.08 -1.90
CA GLN A 75 3.11 -16.06 -1.23
C GLN A 75 3.84 -14.73 -1.09
N ILE A 76 5.13 -14.75 -0.69
CA ILE A 76 5.94 -13.54 -0.58
C ILE A 76 6.16 -12.92 -1.96
N ASN A 77 6.44 -13.74 -2.97
CA ASN A 77 6.60 -13.27 -4.35
C ASN A 77 5.31 -12.59 -4.84
N LEU A 78 4.16 -13.25 -4.67
CA LEU A 78 2.87 -12.69 -5.06
C LEU A 78 2.56 -11.41 -4.28
N ALA A 79 2.82 -11.35 -2.98
CA ALA A 79 2.62 -10.15 -2.18
C ALA A 79 3.49 -8.99 -2.68
N CYS A 80 4.77 -9.22 -2.95
CA CYS A 80 5.67 -8.20 -3.49
C CYS A 80 5.27 -7.77 -4.91
N CYS A 81 4.91 -8.70 -5.79
CA CYS A 81 4.40 -8.38 -7.12
C CYS A 81 3.13 -7.53 -7.06
N THR A 82 2.21 -7.88 -6.14
CA THR A 82 0.95 -7.16 -5.92
C THR A 82 1.22 -5.74 -5.45
N TYR A 83 2.07 -5.59 -4.44
CA TYR A 83 2.49 -4.30 -3.91
C TYR A 83 3.10 -3.42 -4.99
N ARG A 84 4.03 -3.96 -5.78
CA ARG A 84 4.69 -3.21 -6.87
C ARG A 84 3.71 -2.78 -7.96
N ARG A 85 2.81 -3.68 -8.39
CA ARG A 85 1.77 -3.33 -9.38
C ARG A 85 0.84 -2.24 -8.85
N PHE A 86 0.32 -2.41 -7.63
CA PHE A 86 -0.56 -1.44 -7.00
C PHE A 86 0.09 -0.07 -6.88
N ARG A 87 1.33 -0.04 -6.36
CA ARG A 87 2.12 1.18 -6.21
C ARG A 87 2.32 1.88 -7.54
N THR A 88 2.78 1.17 -8.58
CA THR A 88 3.01 1.77 -9.91
C THR A 88 1.71 2.27 -10.55
N CYS A 89 0.61 1.53 -10.44
CA CYS A 89 -0.69 1.93 -10.96
C CYS A 89 -1.15 3.26 -10.34
N GLY A 90 -1.12 3.36 -9.01
CA GLY A 90 -1.52 4.56 -8.29
C GLY A 90 -0.62 5.76 -8.57
N THR A 91 0.71 5.57 -8.57
CA THR A 91 1.65 6.69 -8.77
C THR A 91 1.60 7.26 -10.19
N VAL A 92 1.45 6.42 -11.21
CA VAL A 92 1.31 6.87 -12.61
C VAL A 92 0.03 7.70 -12.77
N LEU A 93 -1.07 7.27 -12.15
CA LEU A 93 -2.33 8.01 -12.19
C LEU A 93 -2.23 9.38 -11.51
N ILE A 94 -1.66 9.42 -10.30
CA ILE A 94 -1.46 10.68 -9.55
C ILE A 94 -0.52 11.61 -10.31
N GLU A 95 0.60 11.12 -10.83
CA GLU A 95 1.56 11.95 -11.56
C GLU A 95 0.93 12.59 -12.79
N LYS A 96 0.16 11.79 -13.55
CA LYS A 96 -0.52 12.25 -14.75
C LYS A 96 -1.56 13.35 -14.47
N LYS A 97 -2.22 13.30 -13.31
CA LYS A 97 -3.35 14.20 -12.98
C LYS A 97 -2.99 15.36 -12.07
N CYS A 98 -2.19 15.09 -11.05
CA CYS A 98 -1.85 16.04 -9.99
C CYS A 98 -0.37 16.46 -10.01
N GLY A 99 0.44 15.88 -10.90
CA GLY A 99 1.85 16.21 -11.07
C GLY A 99 2.78 15.44 -10.13
N ALA A 100 4.09 15.56 -10.40
CA ALA A 100 5.13 14.80 -9.71
C ALA A 100 5.20 15.11 -8.19
N GLU A 101 4.97 16.37 -7.78
CA GLU A 101 4.96 16.75 -6.37
C GLU A 101 3.86 16.03 -5.58
N ALA A 102 2.66 15.89 -6.17
CA ALA A 102 1.56 15.15 -5.57
C ALA A 102 1.86 13.65 -5.48
N LYS A 103 2.47 13.08 -6.52
CA LYS A 103 2.93 11.68 -6.52
C LYS A 103 3.91 11.44 -5.38
N ASP A 104 4.94 12.27 -5.28
CA ASP A 104 6.00 12.12 -4.28
C ASP A 104 5.45 12.32 -2.87
N PHE A 105 4.48 13.23 -2.71
CA PHE A 105 3.74 13.41 -1.47
C PHE A 105 2.94 12.16 -1.09
N VAL A 106 2.10 11.63 -1.99
CA VAL A 106 1.27 10.44 -1.68
C VAL A 106 2.14 9.25 -1.33
N PHE A 107 3.26 9.07 -2.04
CA PHE A 107 4.19 7.99 -1.74
C PHE A 107 4.75 8.10 -0.32
N LYS A 108 5.25 9.28 0.06
CA LYS A 108 5.71 9.55 1.44
C LYS A 108 4.57 9.36 2.44
N PHE A 109 3.40 9.93 2.14
CA PHE A 109 2.22 9.88 3.00
C PHE A 109 1.77 8.44 3.29
N ILE A 110 1.77 7.56 2.30
CA ILE A 110 1.46 6.13 2.50
C ILE A 110 2.52 5.49 3.40
N SER A 111 3.80 5.72 3.14
CA SER A 111 4.90 5.19 3.99
C SER A 111 4.77 5.64 5.45
N PHE A 112 4.11 6.78 5.73
CA PHE A 112 3.82 7.20 7.10
C PHE A 112 2.87 6.24 7.83
N PHE A 113 1.96 5.56 7.13
CA PHE A 113 1.02 4.64 7.77
C PHE A 113 1.49 3.18 7.75
N VAL A 114 2.24 2.78 6.71
CA VAL A 114 2.55 1.35 6.47
C VAL A 114 4.04 1.02 6.55
N SER A 115 4.88 1.95 6.99
CA SER A 115 6.35 1.88 6.95
C SER A 115 6.92 1.86 5.52
N ASN A 116 8.21 2.15 5.37
CA ASN A 116 8.96 1.92 4.14
C ASN A 116 9.32 0.43 3.92
N LEU A 117 9.00 -0.45 4.88
CA LEU A 117 9.38 -1.87 4.84
C LEU A 117 8.94 -2.59 3.56
N PRO A 118 7.72 -2.39 3.00
CA PRO A 118 7.34 -3.01 1.73
C PRO A 118 8.25 -2.60 0.55
N ASP A 119 8.70 -1.34 0.50
CA ASP A 119 9.63 -0.89 -0.53
C ASP A 119 11.00 -1.55 -0.40
N VAL A 120 11.48 -1.72 0.84
CA VAL A 120 12.76 -2.36 1.13
C VAL A 120 12.69 -3.87 0.81
N ALA A 121 11.66 -4.55 1.31
CA ALA A 121 11.51 -6.00 1.16
C ALA A 121 11.23 -6.42 -0.29
N CYS A 122 10.51 -5.59 -1.04
CA CYS A 122 10.12 -5.89 -2.41
C CYS A 122 10.95 -5.13 -3.45
N ASN A 123 12.12 -4.60 -3.08
CA ASN A 123 12.93 -3.74 -3.93
C ASN A 123 13.30 -4.38 -5.29
N ASN A 124 13.57 -5.69 -5.28
CA ASN A 124 13.99 -6.49 -6.43
C ASN A 124 12.84 -7.02 -7.28
N PHE A 125 11.59 -6.68 -6.96
CA PHE A 125 10.42 -7.06 -7.75
C PHE A 125 9.97 -5.90 -8.64
N SER A 126 9.61 -6.23 -9.87
CA SER A 126 8.86 -5.41 -10.81
C SER A 126 7.62 -6.17 -11.26
N ALA A 127 6.49 -5.46 -11.43
CA ALA A 127 5.27 -6.05 -11.97
C ALA A 127 5.49 -6.73 -13.34
N GLU A 128 6.53 -6.31 -14.07
CA GLU A 128 6.86 -6.81 -15.39
C GLU A 128 7.82 -8.01 -15.43
N ASP A 129 8.35 -8.41 -14.28
CA ASP A 129 9.22 -9.57 -14.18
C ASP A 129 8.48 -10.85 -14.53
N ALA A 130 9.20 -11.84 -15.07
CA ALA A 130 8.62 -13.15 -15.41
C ALA A 130 7.93 -13.81 -14.20
N THR A 131 8.53 -13.67 -13.00
CA THR A 131 7.94 -14.15 -11.74
C THR A 131 6.60 -13.48 -11.46
N CYS A 132 6.51 -12.16 -11.62
CA CYS A 132 5.28 -11.43 -11.35
C CYS A 132 4.20 -11.68 -12.40
N LYS A 133 4.57 -11.76 -13.69
CA LYS A 133 3.64 -12.13 -14.77
C LYS A 133 3.04 -13.52 -14.60
N ALA A 134 3.80 -14.47 -14.05
CA ALA A 134 3.29 -15.82 -13.78
C ALA A 134 2.34 -15.88 -12.56
N LEU A 135 2.58 -15.02 -11.56
CA LEU A 135 1.84 -15.06 -10.29
C LEU A 135 0.63 -14.13 -10.26
N LEU A 136 0.70 -12.95 -10.87
CA LEU A 136 -0.36 -11.95 -10.82
C LEU A 136 -1.57 -12.38 -11.67
N PRO A 137 -2.80 -12.11 -11.21
CA PRO A 137 -3.96 -12.13 -12.09
C PRO A 137 -3.80 -11.12 -13.24
N PRO A 138 -4.43 -11.35 -14.41
CA PRO A 138 -4.51 -10.34 -15.46
C PRO A 138 -5.04 -8.99 -14.93
N VAL A 139 -4.59 -7.90 -15.52
CA VAL A 139 -5.09 -6.55 -15.21
C VAL A 139 -6.59 -6.49 -15.53
N GLY A 140 -7.37 -5.86 -14.64
CA GLY A 140 -8.83 -5.77 -14.74
C GLY A 140 -9.57 -7.04 -14.26
N THR A 141 -8.88 -7.98 -13.61
CA THR A 141 -9.55 -9.13 -13.00
C THR A 141 -10.43 -8.64 -11.85
N PRO A 142 -11.76 -8.88 -11.88
CA PRO A 142 -12.63 -8.44 -10.79
C PRO A 142 -12.32 -9.23 -9.51
N PRO A 143 -12.25 -8.56 -8.34
CA PRO A 143 -12.14 -9.25 -7.07
C PRO A 143 -13.40 -10.08 -6.80
N LYS A 144 -13.23 -11.22 -6.13
CA LYS A 144 -14.34 -12.10 -5.74
C LYS A 144 -15.07 -11.58 -4.49
N GLY A 145 -14.45 -10.68 -3.74
CA GLY A 145 -14.98 -10.20 -2.46
C GLY A 145 -14.86 -11.26 -1.36
N ASP A 146 -13.83 -12.12 -1.44
CA ASP A 146 -13.67 -13.21 -0.46
C ASP A 146 -13.26 -12.64 0.91
N ASN A 147 -14.01 -12.97 1.97
CA ASN A 147 -13.73 -12.58 3.36
C ASN A 147 -12.98 -13.65 4.16
N ASN A 148 -12.52 -14.73 3.51
CA ASN A 148 -11.88 -15.85 4.18
C ASN A 148 -10.49 -15.54 4.75
N SER A 149 -9.84 -14.43 4.35
CA SER A 149 -8.54 -14.02 4.89
C SER A 149 -8.63 -12.70 5.68
N PRO A 150 -7.88 -12.55 6.79
CA PRO A 150 -7.80 -11.28 7.52
C PRO A 150 -7.34 -10.11 6.63
N LEU A 151 -6.46 -10.37 5.65
CA LEU A 151 -5.98 -9.35 4.73
C LEU A 151 -7.10 -8.88 3.78
N SER A 152 -7.91 -9.80 3.27
CA SER A 152 -9.07 -9.46 2.44
C SER A 152 -10.12 -8.67 3.23
N GLN A 153 -10.34 -9.01 4.51
CA GLN A 153 -11.23 -8.25 5.39
C GLN A 153 -10.75 -6.81 5.60
N VAL A 154 -9.44 -6.61 5.81
CA VAL A 154 -8.85 -5.26 5.92
C VAL A 154 -9.01 -4.49 4.61
N PHE A 155 -8.71 -5.11 3.46
CA PHE A 155 -8.91 -4.49 2.14
C PHE A 155 -10.38 -4.06 1.90
N ASN A 156 -11.34 -4.89 2.30
CA ASN A 156 -12.77 -4.60 2.15
C ASN A 156 -13.26 -3.40 2.99
N ILE A 157 -12.55 -3.04 4.07
CA ILE A 157 -12.87 -1.84 4.87
C ILE A 157 -12.51 -0.57 4.11
N PHE A 158 -11.43 -0.61 3.32
CA PHE A 158 -10.88 0.58 2.64
C PHE A 158 -11.27 0.71 1.16
N SER A 159 -11.93 -0.32 0.58
CA SER A 159 -12.35 -0.36 -0.84
C SER A 159 -13.82 -0.01 -1.07
N ARG A 160 -14.64 0.17 -0.02
CA ARG A 160 -16.03 0.60 -0.13
C ARG A 160 -16.16 2.11 0.08
N HIS A 161 -16.11 2.89 -0.99
CA HIS A 161 -16.75 4.20 -1.08
C HIS A 161 -17.18 4.48 -2.52
#